data_AF-A0A1X7H417-F1
#
_entry.id   AF-A0A1X7H417-F1
#
_cell.length_a   1.000
_cell.length_b   1.000
_cell.length_c   1.000
_cell.angle_alpha   90.00
_cell.angle_beta   90.00
_cell.angle_gamma   90.00
#
_symmetry.space_group_name_H-M   'P 1'
#
loop_
_entity.id
_entity.type
_entity.pdbx_description
1 polymer ?
#
loop_
_entity_poly.entity_id
_entity_poly.type
_entity_poly.pdbx_seq_one_letter_code
_entity_poly.pdbx_strand_id
1 'polypeptide(L)'
;MSFRKEKKFRLTINEFYSMKNLLIENGMTKLYGARKVNSIYFDTLSYDMFSQSEEGVLPRKKIRIRWYEGINRLQLEKKISSVEGRFKTTDKYNLYSNTKEIFKSTLFDKDYGAIHPTLKVSYNREYYMLNKMRITLDSNINYNNITLDPLLDYKDPERVVEIKTAINCSDDFIEKYIPYQVSRFSKYSRGLLISQKNLSEF
;
A
#
# COMPACT_ATOMS: atom_id res chain seq x y z
N MET A 1 -7.14 20.18 -7.16
CA MET A 1 -6.50 18.88 -6.81
C MET A 1 -5.04 18.93 -7.24
N SER A 2 -4.08 18.45 -6.45
CA SER A 2 -2.67 18.43 -6.88
C SER A 2 -2.29 17.05 -7.44
N PHE A 3 -2.05 16.97 -8.75
CA PHE A 3 -1.48 15.77 -9.37
C PHE A 3 -0.05 15.54 -8.86
N ARG A 4 0.33 14.28 -8.66
CA ARG A 4 1.66 13.88 -8.16
C ARG A 4 2.15 12.65 -8.91
N LYS A 5 3.45 12.59 -9.17
CA LYS A 5 4.12 11.37 -9.63
C LYS A 5 4.44 10.48 -8.42
N GLU A 6 4.39 9.17 -8.61
CA GLU A 6 4.71 8.19 -7.57
C GLU A 6 5.58 7.09 -8.19
N LYS A 7 6.82 6.98 -7.71
CA LYS A 7 7.76 5.91 -8.08
C LYS A 7 7.93 4.99 -6.87
N LYS A 8 7.94 3.68 -7.12
CA LYS A 8 8.14 2.65 -6.08
C LYS A 8 9.29 1.75 -6.45
N PHE A 9 10.03 1.34 -5.43
CA PHE A 9 11.17 0.46 -5.52
C PHE A 9 10.93 -0.73 -4.60
N ARG A 10 11.04 -1.92 -5.16
CA ARG A 10 11.00 -3.21 -4.46
C ARG A 10 12.43 -3.62 -4.21
N LEU A 11 12.79 -3.81 -2.95
CA LEU A 11 14.17 -3.99 -2.55
C LEU A 11 14.29 -5.18 -1.61
N THR A 12 15.40 -5.90 -1.73
CA THR A 12 15.86 -6.79 -0.67
C THR A 12 16.17 -6.00 0.60
N ILE A 13 16.40 -6.71 1.71
CA ILE A 13 16.75 -6.09 2.99
C ILE A 13 18.04 -5.26 2.86
N ASN A 14 19.06 -5.79 2.18
CA ASN A 14 20.34 -5.12 2.02
C ASN A 14 20.19 -3.85 1.17
N GLU A 15 19.57 -3.96 -0.01
CA GLU A 15 19.34 -2.82 -0.90
C GLU A 15 18.49 -1.74 -0.25
N PHE A 16 17.52 -2.11 0.60
CA PHE A 16 16.72 -1.16 1.35
C PHE A 16 17.56 -0.31 2.30
N TYR A 17 18.50 -0.91 3.04
CA TYR A 17 19.40 -0.16 3.92
C TYR A 17 20.43 0.65 3.14
N SER A 18 20.97 0.10 2.04
CA SER A 18 21.84 0.85 1.13
C SER A 18 21.14 2.09 0.56
N MET A 19 19.91 1.93 0.05
CA MET A 19 19.09 3.04 -0.45
C MET A 19 18.78 4.05 0.65
N LYS A 20 18.45 3.59 1.86
CA LYS A 20 18.18 4.47 3.00
C LYS A 20 19.40 5.32 3.34
N ASN A 21 20.59 4.72 3.43
CA ASN A 21 21.83 5.43 3.74
C ASN A 21 22.16 6.45 2.65
N LEU A 22 22.09 6.04 1.38
CA LEU A 22 22.29 6.91 0.23
C LEU A 22 21.36 8.14 0.27
N LEU A 23 20.07 7.94 0.58
CA LEU A 23 19.13 9.05 0.70
C LEU A 23 19.48 9.97 1.89
N ILE A 24 19.91 9.41 3.04
CA ILE A 24 20.35 10.20 4.21
C ILE A 24 21.57 11.05 3.86
N GLU A 25 22.58 10.47 3.20
CA GLU A 25 23.78 11.17 2.74
C GLU A 25 23.45 12.31 1.77
N ASN A 26 22.38 12.15 0.98
CA ASN A 26 21.86 13.19 0.10
C ASN A 26 20.95 14.22 0.81
N GLY A 27 20.86 14.21 2.14
CA GLY A 27 20.11 15.20 2.92
C GLY A 27 18.66 14.83 3.23
N MET A 28 18.30 13.55 3.20
CA MET A 28 16.96 13.10 3.57
C MET A 28 16.70 13.34 5.08
N THR A 29 15.62 14.06 5.38
CA THR A 29 15.25 14.43 6.75
C THR A 29 13.96 13.74 7.19
N LYS A 30 13.87 13.39 8.48
CA LYS A 30 12.69 12.71 9.03
C LYS A 30 11.53 13.69 9.17
N LEU A 31 10.37 13.31 8.63
CA LEU A 31 9.17 14.13 8.63
C LEU A 31 8.29 13.85 9.85
N TYR A 32 8.12 12.57 10.21
CA TYR A 32 7.32 12.12 11.34
C TYR A 32 7.94 10.88 12.00
N GLY A 33 7.51 10.57 13.22
CA GLY A 33 7.80 9.28 13.86
C GLY A 33 7.33 8.10 13.01
N ALA A 34 8.05 6.98 13.10
CA ALA A 34 7.65 5.73 12.46
C ALA A 34 6.31 5.26 13.02
N ARG A 35 5.48 4.64 12.18
CA ARG A 35 4.16 4.16 12.58
C ARG A 35 3.93 2.75 12.06
N LYS A 36 3.36 1.88 12.88
CA LYS A 36 2.79 0.63 12.39
C LYS A 36 1.43 0.92 11.76
N VAL A 37 1.29 0.57 10.50
CA VAL A 37 0.08 0.80 9.70
C VAL A 37 -0.61 -0.54 9.52
N ASN A 38 -1.92 -0.55 9.73
CA ASN A 38 -2.76 -1.70 9.48
C ASN A 38 -3.84 -1.35 8.45
N SER A 39 -4.20 -2.30 7.61
CA SER A 39 -5.26 -2.13 6.61
C SER A 39 -5.96 -3.45 6.38
N ILE A 40 -7.29 -3.43 6.30
CA ILE A 40 -8.11 -4.54 5.84
C ILE A 40 -8.67 -4.14 4.48
N TYR A 41 -8.29 -4.88 3.44
CA TYR A 41 -8.79 -4.69 2.09
C TYR A 41 -10.11 -5.43 1.91
N PHE A 42 -10.95 -4.86 1.05
CA PHE A 42 -12.25 -5.39 0.67
C PHE A 42 -12.28 -5.64 -0.83
N ASP A 43 -12.97 -6.71 -1.22
CA ASP A 43 -13.17 -7.10 -2.61
C ASP A 43 -14.49 -7.85 -2.77
N THR A 44 -14.88 -8.12 -4.01
CA THR A 44 -15.97 -9.05 -4.30
C THR A 44 -15.56 -10.49 -3.97
N LEU A 45 -16.52 -11.40 -3.87
CA LEU A 45 -16.24 -12.84 -3.68
C LEU A 45 -15.41 -13.42 -4.85
N SER A 46 -15.53 -12.83 -6.03
CA SER A 46 -14.80 -13.19 -7.25
C SER A 46 -13.45 -12.47 -7.40
N TYR A 47 -13.04 -11.64 -6.42
CA TYR A 47 -11.78 -10.90 -6.44
C TYR A 47 -11.63 -9.93 -7.63
N ASP A 48 -12.72 -9.28 -8.05
CA ASP A 48 -12.73 -8.44 -9.25
C ASP A 48 -11.74 -7.26 -9.15
N MET A 49 -11.61 -6.61 -7.99
CA MET A 49 -10.67 -5.49 -7.83
C MET A 49 -9.21 -5.96 -7.86
N PHE A 50 -8.94 -7.16 -7.36
CA PHE A 50 -7.63 -7.80 -7.50
C PHE A 50 -7.32 -8.11 -8.97
N SER A 51 -8.19 -8.82 -9.68
CA SER A 51 -7.97 -9.19 -11.09
C SER A 51 -7.77 -7.96 -11.98
N GLN A 52 -8.62 -6.95 -11.84
CA GLN A 52 -8.46 -5.67 -12.55
C GLN A 52 -7.15 -4.94 -12.20
N SER A 53 -6.63 -5.09 -10.97
CA SER A 53 -5.35 -4.52 -10.59
C SER A 53 -4.19 -5.23 -11.28
N GLU A 54 -4.23 -6.55 -11.41
CA GLU A 54 -3.15 -7.32 -12.04
C GLU A 54 -3.15 -7.12 -13.55
N GLU A 55 -4.32 -7.23 -14.19
CA GLU A 55 -4.51 -6.98 -15.62
C GLU A 55 -4.28 -5.52 -16.01
N GLY A 56 -4.35 -4.59 -15.04
CA GLY A 56 -4.14 -3.17 -15.28
C GLY A 56 -5.36 -2.43 -15.85
N VAL A 57 -6.54 -3.05 -15.82
CA VAL A 57 -7.82 -2.50 -16.27
C VAL A 57 -8.14 -1.18 -15.56
N LEU A 58 -8.80 -0.27 -16.29
CA LEU A 58 -9.30 1.02 -15.81
C LEU A 58 -10.78 1.18 -16.22
N PRO A 59 -11.63 1.81 -15.38
CA PRO A 59 -11.34 2.24 -14.02
C PRO A 59 -11.27 1.04 -13.06
N ARG A 60 -10.46 1.15 -12.00
CA ARG A 60 -10.36 0.14 -10.94
C ARG A 60 -10.32 0.78 -9.56
N LYS A 61 -10.73 0.03 -8.55
CA LYS A 61 -10.74 0.49 -7.16
C LYS A 61 -9.87 -0.33 -6.23
N LYS A 62 -9.48 0.28 -5.12
CA LYS A 62 -8.99 -0.42 -3.92
C LYS A 62 -9.71 0.19 -2.73
N ILE A 63 -10.47 -0.63 -2.03
CA ILE A 63 -11.25 -0.24 -0.86
C ILE A 63 -10.64 -0.89 0.37
N ARG A 64 -10.43 -0.11 1.43
CA ARG A 64 -9.84 -0.63 2.66
C ARG A 64 -10.27 0.16 3.89
N ILE A 65 -10.32 -0.52 5.02
CA ILE A 65 -10.34 0.13 6.34
C ILE A 65 -8.89 0.18 6.85
N ARG A 66 -8.40 1.37 7.18
CA ARG A 66 -7.03 1.62 7.61
C ARG A 66 -6.99 2.27 8.99
N TRP A 67 -6.01 1.88 9.79
CA TRP A 67 -5.67 2.54 11.05
C TRP A 67 -4.16 2.51 11.33
N TYR A 68 -3.75 3.28 12.33
CA TYR A 68 -2.40 3.24 12.87
C TYR A 68 -2.43 2.58 14.24
N GLU A 69 -1.44 1.77 14.58
CA GLU A 69 -1.32 1.20 15.93
C GLU A 69 -1.20 2.33 16.97
N GLY A 70 -1.83 2.14 18.13
CA GLY A 70 -1.93 3.16 19.19
C GLY A 70 -2.94 4.28 18.91
N ILE A 71 -3.55 4.34 17.71
CA ILE A 71 -4.58 5.32 17.37
C ILE A 71 -5.90 4.60 17.10
N ASN A 72 -6.89 4.78 17.99
CA ASN A 72 -8.22 4.18 17.85
C ASN A 72 -9.11 4.95 16.86
N ARG A 73 -8.62 5.16 15.63
CA ARG A 73 -9.36 5.83 14.55
C ARG A 73 -9.25 5.04 13.26
N LEU A 74 -10.35 4.37 12.92
CA LEU A 74 -10.50 3.64 11.67
C LEU A 74 -10.96 4.59 10.56
N GLN A 75 -10.39 4.39 9.37
CA GLN A 75 -10.66 5.20 8.18
C GLN A 75 -11.03 4.29 7.02
N LEU A 76 -12.21 4.49 6.44
CA LEU A 76 -12.59 3.86 5.18
C LEU A 76 -11.97 4.66 4.04
N GLU A 77 -10.99 4.07 3.36
CA GLU A 77 -10.32 4.66 2.22
C GLU A 77 -10.79 3.98 0.94
N LYS A 78 -11.27 4.77 -0.04
CA LYS A 78 -11.48 4.30 -1.41
C LYS A 78 -10.47 4.98 -2.32
N LYS A 79 -9.67 4.20 -3.04
CA LYS A 79 -8.75 4.68 -4.07
C LYS A 79 -9.28 4.25 -5.43
N ILE A 80 -9.45 5.20 -6.34
CA ILE A 80 -9.91 4.97 -7.70
C ILE A 80 -8.76 5.33 -8.64
N SER A 81 -8.44 4.43 -9.57
CA SER A 81 -7.56 4.73 -10.69
C SER A 81 -8.40 4.67 -11.96
N SER A 82 -8.43 5.75 -12.73
CA SER A 82 -9.11 5.88 -14.01
C SER A 82 -8.14 6.43 -15.07
N VAL A 83 -8.64 6.61 -16.29
CA VAL A 83 -7.87 7.19 -17.40
C VAL A 83 -7.51 8.65 -17.10
N GLU A 84 -8.41 9.37 -16.43
CA GLU A 84 -8.29 10.79 -16.06
C GLU A 84 -7.36 11.00 -14.85
N GLY A 85 -7.00 9.92 -14.14
CA GLY A 85 -6.02 9.96 -13.06
C GLY A 85 -6.40 9.14 -11.84
N ARG A 86 -5.88 9.54 -10.68
CA ARG A 86 -6.10 8.83 -9.41
C ARG A 86 -6.80 9.71 -8.39
N PHE A 87 -7.87 9.18 -7.81
CA PHE A 87 -8.65 9.84 -6.78
C PHE A 87 -8.67 9.00 -5.49
N LYS A 88 -8.73 9.67 -4.34
CA LYS A 88 -8.84 9.03 -3.03
C LYS A 88 -9.87 9.76 -2.18
N THR A 89 -10.85 9.02 -1.65
CA THR A 89 -11.69 9.47 -0.55
C THR A 89 -11.25 8.83 0.77
N THR A 90 -11.58 9.47 1.88
CA THR A 90 -11.29 8.95 3.21
C THR A 90 -12.36 9.42 4.18
N ASP A 91 -13.13 8.47 4.67
CA ASP A 91 -14.23 8.70 5.60
C ASP A 91 -13.91 8.09 6.96
N LYS A 92 -14.46 8.68 8.03
CA LYS A 92 -14.34 8.09 9.37
C LYS A 92 -15.17 6.81 9.39
N TYR A 93 -14.56 5.70 9.80
CA TYR A 93 -15.26 4.43 9.97
C TYR A 93 -15.64 4.25 11.44
N ASN A 94 -16.94 4.19 11.73
CA ASN A 94 -17.45 4.13 13.10
C ASN A 94 -18.31 2.88 13.38
N LEU A 95 -18.52 2.00 12.39
CA LEU A 95 -19.46 0.88 12.54
C LEU A 95 -18.93 -0.20 13.49
N TYR A 96 -17.65 -0.54 13.35
CA TYR A 96 -16.98 -1.52 14.19
C TYR A 96 -15.67 -0.94 14.68
N SER A 97 -15.31 -1.28 15.91
CA SER A 97 -14.06 -0.85 16.54
C SER A 97 -13.02 -1.96 16.60
N ASN A 98 -13.45 -3.23 16.52
CA ASN A 98 -12.58 -4.39 16.62
C ASN A 98 -12.36 -5.06 15.25
N THR A 99 -11.15 -5.55 15.00
CA THR A 99 -10.79 -6.24 13.76
C THR A 99 -11.62 -7.51 13.51
N LYS A 100 -12.01 -8.24 14.57
CA LYS A 100 -12.83 -9.46 14.45
C LYS A 100 -14.22 -9.19 13.87
N GLU A 101 -14.81 -8.04 14.22
CA GLU A 101 -16.10 -7.62 13.69
C GLU A 101 -15.95 -7.17 12.23
N ILE A 102 -14.88 -6.41 11.94
CA ILE A 102 -14.58 -5.99 10.57
C ILE A 102 -14.40 -7.22 9.67
N PHE A 103 -13.75 -8.29 10.11
CA PHE A 103 -13.58 -9.53 9.34
C PHE A 103 -14.89 -10.22 8.97
N LYS A 104 -15.97 -9.96 9.71
CA LYS A 104 -17.32 -10.50 9.45
C LYS A 104 -18.24 -9.48 8.76
N SER A 105 -17.74 -8.27 8.50
CA SER A 105 -18.53 -7.20 7.93
C SER A 105 -18.75 -7.38 6.43
N THR A 106 -19.79 -6.73 5.92
CA THR A 106 -20.01 -6.54 4.48
C THR A 106 -20.20 -5.06 4.24
N LEU A 107 -19.55 -4.52 3.21
CA LEU A 107 -19.77 -3.16 2.74
C LEU A 107 -20.44 -3.22 1.36
N PHE A 108 -21.10 -2.13 0.98
CA PHE A 108 -21.64 -1.97 -0.37
C PHE A 108 -20.87 -0.89 -1.12
N ASP A 109 -20.42 -1.23 -2.32
CA ASP A 109 -19.88 -0.28 -3.28
C ASP A 109 -20.77 -0.21 -4.52
N LYS A 110 -21.00 1.00 -5.02
CA LYS A 110 -21.91 1.25 -6.14
C LYS A 110 -21.54 0.51 -7.43
N ASP A 111 -20.25 0.25 -7.67
CA ASP A 111 -19.78 -0.33 -8.93
C ASP A 111 -19.50 -1.84 -8.80
N TYR A 112 -19.36 -2.36 -7.58
CA TYR A 112 -19.01 -3.78 -7.30
C TYR A 112 -20.08 -4.53 -6.48
N GLY A 113 -21.12 -3.86 -6.01
CA GLY A 113 -22.12 -4.46 -5.12
C GLY A 113 -21.57 -4.76 -3.73
N ALA A 114 -21.89 -5.94 -3.21
CA ALA A 114 -21.42 -6.40 -1.91
C ALA A 114 -19.91 -6.74 -1.95
N ILE A 115 -19.16 -6.19 -1.00
CA ILE A 115 -17.73 -6.44 -0.85
C ILE A 115 -17.41 -6.88 0.58
N HIS A 116 -16.45 -7.78 0.69
CA HIS A 116 -16.10 -8.47 1.91
C HIS A 116 -14.61 -8.32 2.22
N PRO A 117 -14.21 -8.39 3.51
CA PRO A 117 -12.81 -8.41 3.91
C PRO A 117 -12.07 -9.57 3.26
N THR A 118 -10.97 -9.29 2.56
CA THR A 118 -10.16 -10.32 1.89
C THR A 118 -8.78 -10.47 2.51
N LEU A 119 -8.08 -9.36 2.73
CA LEU A 119 -6.69 -9.38 3.16
C LEU A 119 -6.43 -8.31 4.21
N LYS A 120 -5.90 -8.72 5.36
CA LYS A 120 -5.28 -7.81 6.32
C LYS A 120 -3.80 -7.65 6.00
N VAL A 121 -3.34 -6.41 5.99
CA VAL A 121 -1.95 -6.02 5.74
C VAL A 121 -1.46 -5.16 6.89
N SER A 122 -0.30 -5.50 7.45
CA SER A 122 0.41 -4.69 8.44
C SER A 122 1.85 -4.42 7.99
N TYR A 123 2.40 -3.27 8.37
CA TYR A 123 3.79 -2.90 8.08
C TYR A 123 4.23 -1.71 8.92
N ASN A 124 5.54 -1.55 9.07
CA ASN A 124 6.17 -0.37 9.66
C ASN A 124 6.43 0.65 8.55
N ARG A 125 6.01 1.90 8.74
CA ARG A 125 6.29 2.99 7.81
C ARG A 125 7.09 4.10 8.48
N GLU A 126 8.20 4.46 7.85
CA GLU A 126 8.96 5.67 8.15
C GLU A 126 8.64 6.76 7.11
N TYR A 127 8.72 8.03 7.53
CA TYR A 127 8.33 9.18 6.71
C TYR A 127 9.46 10.20 6.64
N TYR A 128 9.83 10.59 5.43
CA TYR A 128 10.94 11.49 5.17
C TYR A 128 10.60 12.53 4.10
N MET A 129 11.44 13.56 4.04
CA MET A 129 11.46 14.61 3.02
C MET A 129 12.86 14.75 2.46
N LEU A 130 12.97 14.90 1.14
CA LEU A 130 14.23 15.21 0.45
C LEU A 130 13.91 16.08 -0.76
N ASN A 131 14.48 17.28 -0.89
CA ASN A 131 14.28 18.15 -2.05
C ASN A 131 12.79 18.35 -2.44
N LYS A 132 11.91 18.57 -1.44
CA LYS A 132 10.44 18.66 -1.60
C LYS A 132 9.75 17.38 -2.07
N MET A 133 10.49 16.28 -2.22
CA MET A 133 9.96 14.94 -2.48
C MET A 133 9.63 14.27 -1.16
N ARG A 134 8.42 13.72 -1.07
CA ARG A 134 8.01 12.92 0.08
C ARG A 134 8.44 11.49 -0.13
N ILE A 135 9.20 10.95 0.82
CA ILE A 135 9.70 9.58 0.78
C ILE A 135 9.05 8.78 1.91
N THR A 136 8.63 7.57 1.62
CA THR A 136 8.20 6.61 2.65
C THR A 136 8.93 5.29 2.49
N LEU A 137 9.41 4.77 3.62
CA LEU A 137 10.08 3.48 3.70
C LEU A 137 9.16 2.50 4.43
N ASP A 138 8.74 1.45 3.75
CA ASP A 138 7.86 0.41 4.29
C ASP A 138 8.66 -0.86 4.56
N SER A 139 8.63 -1.31 5.81
CA SER A 139 9.32 -2.52 6.27
C SER A 139 8.42 -3.45 7.08
N ASN A 140 8.89 -4.68 7.28
CA ASN A 140 8.17 -5.73 8.01
C ASN A 140 6.73 -5.90 7.51
N ILE A 141 6.58 -5.97 6.18
CA ILE A 141 5.27 -6.10 5.55
C ILE A 141 4.77 -7.52 5.81
N ASN A 142 3.57 -7.63 6.35
CA ASN A 142 2.94 -8.88 6.73
C ASN A 142 1.51 -8.92 6.18
N TYR A 143 1.11 -10.11 5.75
CA TYR A 143 -0.16 -10.39 5.11
C TYR A 143 -0.89 -11.48 5.87
N ASN A 144 -2.19 -11.29 6.06
CA ASN A 144 -3.07 -12.26 6.67
C ASN A 144 -4.30 -12.39 5.77
N ASN A 145 -4.41 -13.53 5.08
CA ASN A 145 -5.50 -13.79 4.16
C ASN A 145 -6.72 -14.26 4.96
N ILE A 146 -7.72 -13.39 5.03
CA ILE A 146 -8.91 -13.58 5.86
C ILE A 146 -9.80 -14.70 5.30
N THR A 147 -9.76 -14.93 3.99
CA THR A 147 -10.62 -15.92 3.32
C THR A 147 -10.05 -17.34 3.32
N LEU A 148 -8.74 -17.49 3.56
CA LEU A 148 -8.08 -18.80 3.60
C LEU A 148 -7.99 -19.30 5.05
N ASP A 149 -7.00 -18.81 5.79
CA ASP A 149 -6.84 -19.09 7.20
C ASP A 149 -6.40 -17.78 7.91
N PRO A 150 -7.29 -17.17 8.71
CA PRO A 150 -6.97 -15.93 9.42
C PRO A 150 -5.93 -16.11 10.53
N LEU A 151 -5.49 -17.34 10.85
CA LEU A 151 -4.41 -17.59 11.80
C LEU A 151 -3.03 -17.61 11.13
N LEU A 152 -2.96 -17.71 9.80
CA LEU A 152 -1.70 -17.72 9.07
C LEU A 152 -1.26 -16.30 8.68
N ASP A 153 -0.01 -16.00 9.00
CA ASP A 153 0.67 -14.77 8.64
C ASP A 153 1.77 -15.06 7.61
N TYR A 154 1.82 -14.27 6.55
CA TYR A 154 2.81 -14.34 5.48
C TYR A 154 3.66 -13.07 5.47
N LYS A 155 4.97 -13.23 5.63
CA LYS A 155 5.92 -12.11 5.61
C LYS A 155 6.40 -11.84 4.19
N ASP A 156 6.43 -10.57 3.81
CA ASP A 156 7.06 -10.15 2.57
C ASP A 156 8.60 -10.20 2.71
N PRO A 157 9.30 -10.90 1.81
CA PRO A 157 10.76 -10.87 1.80
C PRO A 157 11.31 -9.49 1.43
N GLU A 158 10.53 -8.70 0.69
CA GLU A 158 10.97 -7.39 0.21
C GLU A 158 10.57 -6.25 1.15
N ARG A 159 11.20 -5.10 0.88
CA ARG A 159 10.91 -3.80 1.48
C ARG A 159 10.57 -2.84 0.35
N VAL A 160 9.81 -1.80 0.68
CA VAL A 160 9.35 -0.86 -0.35
C VAL A 160 9.72 0.55 0.00
N VAL A 161 10.37 1.22 -0.96
CA VAL A 161 10.57 2.66 -0.93
C VAL A 161 9.61 3.29 -1.93
N GLU A 162 8.88 4.31 -1.49
CA GLU A 162 7.98 5.07 -2.33
C GLU A 162 8.38 6.54 -2.28
N ILE A 163 8.56 7.14 -3.46
CA ILE A 163 8.89 8.55 -3.64
C ILE A 163 7.71 9.22 -4.35
N LYS A 164 7.15 10.25 -3.71
CA LYS A 164 6.09 11.08 -4.29
C LYS A 164 6.62 12.48 -4.57
N THR A 165 6.43 12.94 -5.79
CA THR A 165 6.85 14.27 -6.24
C THR A 165 5.67 15.04 -6.85
N ALA A 166 5.77 16.38 -6.86
CA ALA A 166 4.84 17.20 -7.63
C ALA A 166 5.03 16.92 -9.13
N ILE A 167 3.98 17.09 -9.94
CA ILE A 167 4.07 16.74 -11.37
C ILE A 167 5.10 17.59 -12.14
N ASN A 168 5.31 18.84 -11.71
CA ASN A 168 6.29 19.76 -12.26
C ASN A 168 7.71 19.54 -11.70
N CYS A 169 7.88 18.62 -10.75
CA CYS A 169 9.21 18.28 -10.24
C CYS A 169 9.92 17.41 -11.29
N SER A 170 11.15 17.77 -11.60
CA SER A 170 12.03 16.95 -12.42
C SER A 170 12.31 15.60 -11.72
N ASP A 171 12.47 14.57 -12.53
CA ASP A 171 12.84 13.24 -12.09
C ASP A 171 14.37 13.06 -12.03
N ASP A 172 15.17 14.07 -12.41
CA ASP A 172 16.64 14.02 -12.53
C ASP A 172 17.32 13.47 -11.28
N PHE A 173 16.86 13.87 -10.08
CA PHE A 173 17.43 13.34 -8.84
C PHE A 173 17.25 11.82 -8.75
N ILE A 174 16.04 11.34 -9.07
CA ILE A 174 15.71 9.92 -9.01
C ILE A 174 16.55 9.16 -10.03
N GLU A 175 16.63 9.67 -11.26
CA GLU A 175 17.34 9.01 -12.36
C GLU A 175 18.87 9.03 -12.18
N LYS A 176 19.41 10.11 -11.59
CA LYS A 176 20.84 10.26 -11.37
C LYS A 176 21.35 9.50 -10.14
N TYR A 177 20.58 9.47 -9.06
CA TYR A 177 21.08 8.99 -7.77
C TYR A 177 20.45 7.69 -7.29
N ILE A 178 19.34 7.20 -7.86
CA ILE A 178 18.70 5.97 -7.39
C ILE A 178 19.01 4.83 -8.36
N PRO A 179 19.91 3.88 -8.00
CA PRO A 179 20.36 2.82 -8.90
C PRO A 179 19.41 1.61 -8.91
N TYR A 180 18.11 1.83 -8.70
CA TYR A 180 17.11 0.77 -8.59
C TYR A 180 15.97 0.99 -9.58
N GLN A 181 15.48 -0.09 -10.18
CA GLN A 181 14.39 0.00 -11.14
C GLN A 181 13.06 0.30 -10.45
N VAL A 182 12.27 1.17 -11.09
CA VAL A 182 10.90 1.44 -10.67
C VAL A 182 10.05 0.21 -10.98
N SER A 183 9.23 -0.20 -10.02
CA SER A 183 8.34 -1.34 -10.18
C SER A 183 6.92 -1.04 -9.71
N ARG A 184 5.94 -1.70 -10.31
CA ARG A 184 4.57 -1.71 -9.78
C ARG A 184 4.57 -2.49 -8.48
N PHE A 185 3.96 -1.90 -7.44
CA PHE A 185 3.79 -2.59 -6.18
C PHE A 185 2.46 -2.27 -5.51
N SER A 186 1.72 -3.33 -5.24
CA SER A 186 0.42 -3.34 -4.58
C SER A 186 0.51 -4.33 -3.42
N LYS A 187 0.55 -3.83 -2.18
CA LYS A 187 0.52 -4.69 -0.98
C LYS A 187 -0.70 -5.63 -0.97
N TYR A 188 -1.82 -5.19 -1.53
CA TYR A 188 -3.02 -6.01 -1.64
C TYR A 188 -2.80 -7.19 -2.58
N SER A 189 -2.44 -6.90 -3.84
CA SER A 189 -2.22 -7.93 -4.86
C SER A 189 -1.13 -8.90 -4.44
N ARG A 190 0.01 -8.38 -3.96
CA ARG A 190 1.14 -9.18 -3.54
C ARG A 190 0.80 -10.09 -2.38
N GLY A 191 0.05 -9.60 -1.40
CA GLY A 191 -0.37 -10.43 -0.27
C GLY A 191 -1.31 -11.56 -0.67
N LEU A 192 -2.24 -11.32 -1.62
CA LEU A 192 -3.07 -12.39 -2.16
C LEU A 192 -2.23 -13.45 -2.88
N LEU A 193 -1.36 -13.04 -3.81
CA LEU A 193 -0.47 -13.94 -4.57
C LEU A 193 0.42 -14.78 -3.65
N ILE A 194 1.07 -14.16 -2.65
CA ILE A 194 1.91 -14.85 -1.68
C ILE A 194 1.09 -15.86 -0.86
N SER A 195 -0.08 -15.45 -0.37
CA SER A 195 -0.91 -16.30 0.49
C SER A 195 -1.49 -17.54 -0.24
N GLN A 196 -1.75 -17.41 -1.54
CA GLN A 196 -2.27 -18.49 -2.39
C GLN A 196 -1.18 -19.42 -2.93
N LYS A 197 0.09 -19.24 -2.54
CA LYS A 197 1.26 -20.01 -3.03
C LYS A 197 1.45 -19.97 -4.56
N ASN A 198 0.97 -18.93 -5.24
CA ASN A 198 1.38 -18.63 -6.62
C ASN A 198 2.77 -17.99 -6.61
N LEU A 199 3.74 -18.72 -6.04
CA LEU A 199 5.15 -18.36 -5.90
C LEU A 199 5.97 -18.76 -7.13
N SER A 200 5.35 -19.21 -8.22
CA SER A 200 6.06 -19.63 -9.43
C SER A 200 6.65 -18.47 -10.27
N GLU A 201 6.46 -17.20 -9.87
CA GLU A 201 6.91 -16.04 -10.66
C GLU A 201 7.57 -14.91 -9.84
N PHE A 202 8.33 -15.25 -8.79
CA PHE A 202 9.13 -14.24 -8.05
C PHE A 202 10.60 -14.64 -7.90
#